data_AF-A0A1H3WXT0-F1
#
_entry.id   AF-A0A1H3WXT0-F1
#
_cell.length_a   1.000
_cell.length_b   1.000
_cell.length_c   1.000
_cell.angle_alpha   90.00
_cell.angle_beta   90.00
_cell.angle_gamma   90.00
#
_symmetry.space_group_name_H-M   'P 1'
#
loop_
_entity.id
_entity.type
_entity.pdbx_description
1 polymer ?
#
loop_
_entity_poly.entity_id
_entity_poly.type
_entity_poly.pdbx_seq_one_letter_code
_entity_poly.pdbx_strand_id
1 'polypeptide(L)'
;MGGADGSESSGVPEASRPTATLLLTDDETTVDAHLDVDPMTNVLVVSAARTMRDVVEAWRQRAGTVPATLGVVTYAEFDRSASATDGPSRRSLSGGDVTLTSMSDPSDLRRLGTAITLYLDDWADADREALVYLDALAPFLDASDAESGFQLLHLLVQSAARADASVVVRVDTSAVDEQTIRTVQSLFDEVCTPAATDDPDFRTLLSNRRRRFVLRTLLDASVSCLELERLATLLARHEHDDPSGDDWNRAYTALASIHVPRLAEANLVAFDREDETVRLTEGDWSAERLDRLLTDEYED
;
A
#
# COMPACT_ATOMS: atom_id res chain seq x y z
N MET A 1 -34.13 41.07 -9.21
CA MET A 1 -33.43 41.16 -7.91
C MET A 1 -33.84 39.93 -7.14
N GLY A 2 -33.03 38.93 -6.84
CA GLY A 2 -31.59 38.68 -6.99
C GLY A 2 -31.40 37.42 -6.16
N GLY A 3 -30.87 36.36 -6.77
CA GLY A 3 -30.57 35.11 -6.07
C GLY A 3 -29.25 35.20 -5.28
N ALA A 4 -28.78 34.02 -4.85
CA ALA A 4 -27.54 33.71 -4.13
C ALA A 4 -27.66 33.89 -2.59
N ASP A 5 -27.26 32.96 -1.72
CA ASP A 5 -26.25 31.91 -1.83
C ASP A 5 -26.66 30.67 -1.01
N GLY A 6 -26.90 29.56 -1.71
CA GLY A 6 -26.79 28.22 -1.12
C GLY A 6 -25.41 27.71 -1.50
N SER A 7 -24.43 27.88 -0.61
CA SER A 7 -23.13 27.25 -0.75
C SER A 7 -23.30 25.74 -0.58
N GLU A 8 -23.56 25.05 -1.68
CA GLU A 8 -23.34 23.61 -1.76
C GLU A 8 -21.82 23.40 -1.70
N SER A 9 -21.37 22.96 -0.53
CA SER A 9 -20.03 22.42 -0.33
C SER A 9 -19.88 21.21 -1.24
N SER A 10 -19.36 21.41 -2.44
CA SER A 10 -18.81 20.34 -3.26
C SER A 10 -17.60 19.76 -2.52
N GLY A 11 -17.88 18.84 -1.59
CA GLY A 11 -16.88 17.89 -1.13
C GLY A 11 -16.45 17.09 -2.34
N VAL A 12 -15.18 17.27 -2.74
CA VAL A 12 -14.48 16.27 -3.54
C VAL A 12 -14.70 14.94 -2.82
N PRO A 13 -15.16 13.87 -3.49
CA PRO A 13 -15.16 12.56 -2.83
C PRO A 13 -13.71 12.27 -2.45
N GLU A 14 -13.41 12.25 -1.15
CA GLU A 14 -12.18 11.65 -0.66
C GLU A 14 -12.11 10.27 -1.31
N ALA A 15 -11.05 10.02 -2.08
CA ALA A 15 -10.84 8.73 -2.71
C ALA A 15 -10.83 7.70 -1.57
N SER A 16 -11.94 6.96 -1.44
CA SER A 16 -12.14 6.03 -0.34
C SER A 16 -11.00 5.02 -0.40
N ARG A 17 -10.11 5.05 0.60
CA ARG A 17 -9.00 4.09 0.67
C ARG A 17 -9.58 2.67 0.68
N PRO A 18 -8.99 1.72 -0.05
CA PRO A 18 -9.46 0.35 -0.05
C PRO A 18 -9.39 -0.19 1.38
N THR A 19 -10.47 -0.84 1.80
CA THR A 19 -10.55 -1.40 3.15
C THR A 19 -9.71 -2.67 3.24
N ALA A 20 -9.61 -3.43 2.15
CA ALA A 20 -8.81 -4.65 2.07
C ALA A 20 -7.93 -4.68 0.81
N THR A 21 -6.61 -4.74 1.03
CA THR A 21 -5.60 -4.89 -0.02
C THR A 21 -4.86 -6.22 0.10
N LEU A 22 -4.73 -6.95 -1.01
CA LEU A 22 -3.96 -8.19 -1.12
C LEU A 22 -2.63 -7.90 -1.82
N LEU A 23 -1.51 -8.25 -1.19
CA LEU A 23 -0.18 -8.13 -1.77
C LEU A 23 0.30 -9.50 -2.22
N LEU A 24 0.32 -9.73 -3.52
CA LEU A 24 1.00 -10.88 -4.09
C LEU A 24 2.51 -10.61 -4.04
N THR A 25 3.32 -11.61 -3.73
CA THR A 25 4.79 -11.57 -3.83
C THR A 25 5.37 -12.84 -4.42
N ASP A 26 6.53 -12.76 -5.06
CA ASP A 26 7.29 -13.89 -5.59
C ASP A 26 8.61 -14.13 -4.83
N ASP A 27 8.92 -13.30 -3.83
CA ASP A 27 10.12 -13.41 -3.01
C ASP A 27 9.89 -12.93 -1.57
N GLU A 28 10.33 -13.70 -0.57
CA GLU A 28 10.22 -13.37 0.86
C GLU A 28 10.92 -12.04 1.22
N THR A 29 11.84 -11.56 0.37
CA THR A 29 12.66 -10.37 0.62
C THR A 29 12.06 -9.06 0.13
N THR A 30 10.91 -9.07 -0.56
CA THR A 30 10.27 -7.83 -0.99
C THR A 30 9.88 -6.98 0.21
N VAL A 31 10.41 -5.76 0.22
CA VAL A 31 10.26 -4.78 1.29
C VAL A 31 8.77 -4.45 1.45
N ASP A 32 8.26 -4.53 2.69
CA ASP A 32 6.88 -4.27 3.11
C ASP A 32 6.50 -2.78 2.90
N ALA A 33 6.46 -2.32 1.65
CA ALA A 33 6.26 -0.92 1.31
C ALA A 33 4.81 -0.42 1.56
N HIS A 34 3.87 -1.32 1.85
CA HIS A 34 2.52 -0.98 2.34
C HIS A 34 2.47 -0.70 3.85
N LEU A 35 3.58 -0.89 4.57
CA LEU A 35 3.70 -0.46 5.95
C LEU A 35 4.22 0.98 6.06
N ASP A 36 4.29 1.74 4.96
CA ASP A 36 4.66 3.16 4.97
C ASP A 36 3.43 4.00 5.30
N VAL A 37 2.98 3.86 6.55
CA VAL A 37 1.81 4.53 7.11
C VAL A 37 2.21 5.76 7.90
N ASP A 38 1.26 6.67 8.09
CA ASP A 38 1.45 7.84 8.96
C ASP A 38 1.94 7.36 10.35
N PRO A 39 2.96 7.99 10.95
CA PRO A 39 3.42 7.63 12.28
C PRO A 39 2.32 7.70 13.35
N MET A 40 1.20 8.39 13.12
CA MET A 40 0.02 8.42 13.99
C MET A 40 -0.92 7.22 13.84
N THR A 41 -0.76 6.39 12.81
CA THR A 41 -1.57 5.19 12.58
C THR A 41 -1.29 4.12 13.65
N ASN A 42 -2.35 3.47 14.13
CA ASN A 42 -2.24 2.28 14.95
C ASN A 42 -2.03 1.06 14.04
N VAL A 43 -0.98 0.27 14.27
CA VAL A 43 -0.63 -0.86 13.39
C VAL A 43 -0.66 -2.17 14.16
N LEU A 44 -1.42 -3.15 13.68
CA LEU A 44 -1.39 -4.53 14.17
C LEU A 44 -0.66 -5.41 13.16
N VAL A 45 0.49 -5.96 13.53
CA VAL A 45 1.22 -6.93 12.72
C VAL A 45 0.89 -8.34 13.19
N VAL A 46 0.44 -9.20 12.28
CA VAL A 46 0.22 -10.63 12.50
C VAL A 46 1.28 -11.40 11.73
N SER A 47 2.11 -12.19 12.42
CA SER A 47 3.18 -12.96 11.81
C SER A 47 3.35 -14.35 12.41
N ALA A 48 3.44 -15.36 11.54
CA ALA A 48 3.78 -16.72 11.96
C ALA A 48 5.29 -16.90 12.22
N ALA A 49 6.13 -16.22 11.44
CA ALA A 49 7.58 -16.46 11.41
C ALA A 49 8.38 -15.41 12.20
N ARG A 50 7.94 -14.15 12.22
CA ARG A 50 8.72 -13.04 12.77
C ARG A 50 8.48 -12.87 14.26
N THR A 51 9.55 -12.65 14.98
CA THR A 51 9.51 -12.22 16.37
C THR A 51 9.10 -10.75 16.47
N MET A 52 8.66 -10.29 17.64
CA MET A 52 8.42 -8.87 17.86
C MET A 52 9.67 -8.03 17.59
N ARG A 53 10.84 -8.55 17.97
CA ARG A 53 12.11 -7.87 17.72
C ARG A 53 12.33 -7.65 16.23
N ASP A 54 12.09 -8.67 15.41
CA ASP A 54 12.24 -8.56 13.96
C ASP A 54 11.26 -7.54 13.37
N VAL A 55 10.03 -7.48 13.89
CA VAL A 55 9.01 -6.49 13.48
C VAL A 55 9.46 -5.07 13.81
N VAL A 56 9.89 -4.83 15.04
CA VAL A 56 10.34 -3.50 15.49
C VAL A 56 11.62 -3.06 14.79
N GLU A 57 12.60 -3.96 14.60
CA GLU A 57 13.85 -3.65 13.91
C GLU A 57 13.60 -3.29 12.45
N ALA A 58 12.75 -4.03 11.72
CA ALA A 58 12.42 -3.69 10.34
C ALA A 58 11.68 -2.35 10.23
N TRP A 59 10.76 -2.07 11.15
CA TRP A 59 10.06 -0.77 11.21
C TRP A 59 11.02 0.38 11.43
N ARG A 60 11.94 0.26 12.39
CA ARG A 60 12.96 1.29 12.67
C ARG A 60 13.94 1.49 11.54
N GLN A 61 14.36 0.40 10.87
CA GLN A 61 15.25 0.49 9.71
C GLN A 61 14.61 1.27 8.56
N ARG A 62 13.28 1.14 8.39
CA ARG A 62 12.54 1.76 7.29
C ARG A 62 12.06 3.18 7.60
N ALA A 63 11.29 3.37 8.67
CA ALA A 63 10.63 4.64 9.00
C ALA A 63 11.38 5.46 10.07
N GLY A 64 12.50 4.96 10.59
CA GLY A 64 13.28 5.59 11.67
C GLY A 64 12.61 5.56 13.05
N THR A 65 11.29 5.37 13.12
CA THR A 65 10.48 5.30 14.34
C THR A 65 9.45 4.17 14.25
N VAL A 66 8.81 3.85 15.38
CA VAL A 66 7.66 2.93 15.41
C VAL A 66 6.35 3.73 15.35
N PRO A 67 5.24 3.14 14.89
CA PRO A 67 3.93 3.79 14.88
C PRO A 67 3.47 4.20 16.29
N ALA A 68 2.45 5.05 16.35
CA ALA A 68 1.91 5.58 17.59
C ALA A 68 1.39 4.49 18.53
N THR A 69 0.82 3.41 17.98
CA THR A 69 0.56 2.17 18.72
C THR A 69 0.91 0.99 17.83
N LEU A 70 1.66 0.02 18.34
CA LEU A 70 2.05 -1.18 17.60
C LEU A 70 1.57 -2.44 18.33
N GLY A 71 0.59 -3.13 17.78
CA GLY A 71 0.24 -4.49 18.18
C GLY A 71 1.08 -5.50 17.39
N VAL A 72 1.57 -6.55 18.04
CA VAL A 72 2.20 -7.69 17.37
C VAL A 72 1.56 -8.99 17.85
N VAL A 73 0.97 -9.74 16.93
CA VAL A 73 0.55 -11.13 17.14
C VAL A 73 1.59 -12.03 16.50
N THR A 74 2.28 -12.85 17.29
CA THR A 74 3.35 -13.73 16.79
C THR A 74 3.26 -15.15 17.35
N TYR A 75 3.71 -16.10 16.55
CA TYR A 75 3.86 -17.51 16.91
C TYR A 75 5.33 -17.92 17.17
N ALA A 76 6.28 -17.04 16.82
CA ALA A 76 7.71 -17.29 16.95
C ALA A 76 8.23 -17.15 18.40
N GLU A 77 7.48 -16.46 19.27
CA GLU A 77 7.90 -16.13 20.63
C GLU A 77 7.00 -16.77 21.69
N PHE A 78 6.71 -18.07 21.55
CA PHE A 78 5.86 -18.78 22.49
C PHE A 78 6.55 -19.05 23.84
N ASP A 79 6.05 -18.39 24.89
CA ASP A 79 6.42 -18.68 26.27
C ASP A 79 5.47 -19.74 26.85
N ARG A 80 5.99 -20.96 27.07
CA ARG A 80 5.19 -22.11 27.56
C ARG A 80 4.45 -21.82 28.88
N SER A 81 4.91 -20.83 29.64
CA SER A 81 4.32 -20.40 30.91
C SER A 81 2.98 -19.65 30.77
N ALA A 82 2.56 -19.25 29.56
CA ALA A 82 1.31 -18.52 29.31
C ALA A 82 0.10 -19.41 28.93
N SER A 83 0.27 -20.74 28.91
CA SER A 83 -0.73 -21.71 28.42
C SER A 83 -1.95 -21.94 29.34
N ALA A 84 -2.01 -21.30 30.51
CA ALA A 84 -3.05 -21.56 31.52
C ALA A 84 -4.34 -20.73 31.35
N THR A 85 -4.42 -19.82 30.36
CA THR A 85 -5.57 -18.95 30.12
C THR A 85 -6.22 -19.20 28.76
N ASP A 86 -7.55 -19.25 28.75
CA ASP A 86 -8.44 -19.61 27.63
C ASP A 86 -8.51 -18.54 26.51
N GLY A 87 -7.73 -17.45 26.61
CA GLY A 87 -7.73 -16.32 25.68
C GLY A 87 -6.32 -15.83 25.31
N PRO A 88 -6.17 -14.99 24.27
CA PRO A 88 -4.88 -14.44 23.86
C PRO A 88 -4.25 -13.58 24.97
N SER A 89 -3.02 -13.90 25.37
CA SER A 89 -2.31 -13.20 26.45
C SER A 89 -1.58 -11.98 25.89
N ARG A 90 -2.13 -10.78 26.11
CA ARG A 90 -1.54 -9.50 25.68
C ARG A 90 -0.55 -8.97 26.73
N ARG A 91 0.65 -8.59 26.29
CA ARG A 91 1.71 -8.04 27.14
C ARG A 91 2.16 -6.70 26.58
N SER A 92 1.88 -5.63 27.30
CA SER A 92 2.46 -4.31 27.03
C SER A 92 3.93 -4.28 27.47
N LEU A 93 4.81 -3.71 26.65
CA LEU A 93 6.25 -3.65 26.91
C LEU A 93 6.72 -2.24 27.23
N SER A 94 7.64 -2.13 28.18
CA SER A 94 8.16 -0.84 28.64
C SER A 94 9.03 -0.20 27.55
N GLY A 95 8.70 1.03 27.14
CA GLY A 95 9.53 1.85 26.24
C GLY A 95 8.94 2.15 24.86
N GLY A 96 7.71 1.74 24.59
CA GLY A 96 6.90 2.16 23.45
C GLY A 96 5.46 1.69 23.64
N ASP A 97 4.51 2.27 22.91
CA ASP A 97 3.11 1.82 22.87
C ASP A 97 3.00 0.50 22.06
N VAL A 98 3.82 -0.49 22.45
CA VAL A 98 3.93 -1.79 21.80
C VAL A 98 3.31 -2.87 22.67
N THR A 99 2.38 -3.62 22.11
CA THR A 99 1.70 -4.72 22.78
C THR A 99 1.95 -6.02 22.02
N LEU A 100 2.44 -7.03 22.75
CA LEU A 100 2.73 -8.36 22.21
C LEU A 100 1.62 -9.34 22.55
N THR A 101 1.21 -10.15 21.60
CA THR A 101 0.30 -11.28 21.77
C THR A 101 0.96 -12.53 21.21
N SER A 102 1.44 -13.38 22.11
CA SER A 102 2.09 -14.64 21.74
C SER A 102 1.04 -15.75 21.59
N MET A 103 1.13 -16.53 20.52
CA MET A 103 0.25 -17.65 20.21
C MET A 103 1.03 -18.94 20.00
N SER A 104 0.42 -20.08 20.30
CA SER A 104 1.07 -21.39 20.24
C SER A 104 0.80 -22.19 18.97
N ASP A 105 -0.32 -21.90 18.29
CA ASP A 105 -0.84 -22.75 17.23
C ASP A 105 -1.45 -21.91 16.09
N PRO A 106 -0.81 -21.83 14.92
CA PRO A 106 -1.32 -21.09 13.77
C PRO A 106 -2.61 -21.66 13.19
N SER A 107 -3.01 -22.89 13.54
CA SER A 107 -4.30 -23.47 13.13
C SER A 107 -5.48 -22.98 13.98
N ASP A 108 -5.25 -22.35 15.13
CA ASP A 108 -6.31 -21.79 15.99
C ASP A 108 -6.75 -20.41 15.48
N LEU A 109 -7.34 -20.39 14.27
CA LEU A 109 -7.79 -19.17 13.60
C LEU A 109 -8.88 -18.43 14.39
N ARG A 110 -9.65 -19.15 15.23
CA ARG A 110 -10.64 -18.54 16.12
C ARG A 110 -9.96 -17.67 17.17
N ARG A 111 -8.86 -18.16 17.78
CA ARG A 111 -8.08 -17.36 18.74
C ARG A 111 -7.39 -16.18 18.06
N LEU A 112 -6.91 -16.36 16.83
CA LEU A 112 -6.36 -15.27 16.02
C LEU A 112 -7.40 -14.17 15.75
N GLY A 113 -8.58 -14.54 15.23
CA GLY A 113 -9.67 -13.60 14.98
C GLY A 113 -10.13 -12.86 16.24
N THR A 114 -10.18 -13.55 17.38
CA THR A 114 -10.47 -12.93 18.69
C THR A 114 -9.41 -11.90 19.07
N ALA A 115 -8.12 -12.22 18.90
CA ALA A 115 -7.05 -11.29 19.23
C ALA A 115 -7.10 -10.03 18.36
N ILE A 116 -7.31 -10.18 17.04
CA ILE A 116 -7.42 -9.06 16.12
C ILE A 116 -8.60 -8.16 16.51
N THR A 117 -9.76 -8.75 16.78
CA THR A 117 -10.95 -8.00 17.18
C THR A 117 -10.71 -7.21 18.47
N LEU A 118 -10.02 -7.80 19.47
CA LEU A 118 -9.66 -7.10 20.70
C LEU A 118 -8.75 -5.88 20.48
N TYR A 119 -7.86 -5.92 19.49
CA TYR A 119 -7.05 -4.74 19.15
C TYR A 119 -7.89 -3.67 18.45
N LEU A 120 -8.71 -4.07 17.49
CA LEU A 120 -9.58 -3.14 16.76
C LEU A 120 -10.60 -2.47 17.70
N ASP A 121 -11.20 -3.23 18.60
CA ASP A 121 -12.14 -2.70 19.61
C ASP A 121 -11.44 -1.71 20.56
N ASP A 122 -10.21 -2.01 21.00
CA ASP A 122 -9.43 -1.11 21.86
C ASP A 122 -9.03 0.20 21.14
N TRP A 123 -8.93 0.15 19.80
CA TRP A 123 -8.56 1.30 18.98
C TRP A 123 -9.75 2.03 18.38
N ALA A 124 -10.97 1.48 18.44
CA ALA A 124 -12.17 2.05 17.84
C ALA A 124 -12.53 3.45 18.38
N ASP A 125 -12.19 3.71 19.65
CA ASP A 125 -12.40 5.03 20.29
C ASP A 125 -11.23 6.00 20.09
N ALA A 126 -10.12 5.55 19.48
CA ALA A 126 -8.99 6.41 19.17
C ALA A 126 -9.27 7.17 17.87
N ASP A 127 -9.07 8.49 17.88
CA ASP A 127 -9.17 9.36 16.69
C ASP A 127 -7.93 9.19 15.79
N ARG A 128 -7.67 7.94 15.38
CA ARG A 128 -6.49 7.50 14.63
C ARG A 128 -6.86 6.36 13.69
N GLU A 129 -6.28 6.38 12.50
CA GLU A 129 -6.40 5.26 11.56
C GLU A 129 -5.83 3.97 12.17
N ALA A 130 -6.44 2.84 11.84
CA ALA A 130 -5.98 1.51 12.21
C ALA A 130 -5.65 0.67 10.97
N LEU A 131 -4.51 0.00 10.99
CA LEU A 131 -4.07 -0.93 9.96
C LEU A 131 -3.81 -2.31 10.56
N VAL A 132 -4.39 -3.35 9.97
CA VAL A 132 -4.02 -4.75 10.25
C VAL A 132 -3.18 -5.29 9.11
N TYR A 133 -1.94 -5.67 9.41
CA TYR A 133 -0.99 -6.25 8.47
C TYR A 133 -0.74 -7.72 8.76
N LEU A 134 -1.09 -8.61 7.82
CA LEU A 134 -0.74 -10.03 7.86
C LEU A 134 0.43 -10.26 6.91
N ASP A 135 1.60 -10.57 7.47
CA ASP A 135 2.85 -10.57 6.71
C ASP A 135 3.04 -11.81 5.83
N ALA A 136 2.46 -12.97 6.15
CA ALA A 136 2.55 -14.14 5.30
C ALA A 136 1.33 -15.02 5.51
N LEU A 137 0.54 -15.20 4.45
CA LEU A 137 -0.66 -16.03 4.51
C LEU A 137 -0.35 -17.54 4.50
N ALA A 138 0.71 -17.96 3.81
CA ALA A 138 1.02 -19.37 3.59
C ALA A 138 1.11 -20.19 4.89
N PRO A 139 1.80 -19.75 5.97
CA PRO A 139 1.85 -20.51 7.22
C PRO A 139 0.47 -20.80 7.86
N PHE A 140 -0.51 -19.92 7.65
CA PHE A 140 -1.87 -20.12 8.15
C PHE A 140 -2.65 -21.11 7.28
N LEU A 141 -2.47 -21.04 5.96
CA LEU A 141 -3.06 -22.01 5.02
C LEU A 141 -2.43 -23.40 5.11
N ASP A 142 -1.16 -23.49 5.48
CA ASP A 142 -0.47 -24.77 5.67
C ASP A 142 -0.87 -25.44 6.99
N ALA A 143 -1.13 -24.63 8.02
CA ALA A 143 -1.52 -25.11 9.34
C ALA A 143 -3.03 -25.43 9.45
N SER A 144 -3.86 -24.81 8.61
CA SER A 144 -5.31 -25.00 8.57
C SER A 144 -5.75 -25.59 7.23
N ASP A 145 -7.01 -26.00 7.10
CA ASP A 145 -7.55 -26.30 5.77
C ASP A 145 -7.92 -25.00 5.03
N ALA A 146 -8.00 -25.08 3.69
CA ALA A 146 -8.28 -23.90 2.87
C ALA A 146 -9.59 -23.19 3.28
N GLU A 147 -10.65 -23.93 3.61
CA GLU A 147 -11.94 -23.37 4.01
C GLU A 147 -11.81 -22.53 5.29
N SER A 148 -11.14 -23.08 6.31
CA SER A 148 -10.83 -22.36 7.54
C SER A 148 -10.00 -21.09 7.29
N GLY A 149 -8.99 -21.17 6.43
CA GLY A 149 -8.19 -20.01 6.01
C GLY A 149 -9.02 -18.92 5.34
N PHE A 150 -9.93 -19.27 4.44
CA PHE A 150 -10.86 -18.33 3.82
C PHE A 150 -11.82 -17.69 4.83
N GLN A 151 -12.34 -18.48 5.78
CA GLN A 151 -13.21 -17.95 6.83
C GLN A 151 -12.49 -16.91 7.68
N LEU A 152 -11.22 -17.13 8.04
CA LEU A 152 -10.41 -16.14 8.75
C LEU A 152 -10.28 -14.85 7.93
N LEU A 153 -9.90 -14.94 6.66
CA LEU A 153 -9.74 -13.75 5.80
C LEU A 153 -11.04 -12.97 5.67
N HIS A 154 -12.16 -13.68 5.48
CA HIS A 154 -13.46 -13.04 5.39
C HIS A 154 -13.85 -12.33 6.70
N LEU A 155 -13.61 -12.97 7.85
CA LEU A 155 -13.82 -12.36 9.16
C LEU A 155 -12.90 -11.16 9.39
N LEU A 156 -11.63 -11.26 8.98
CA LEU A 156 -10.65 -10.19 9.07
C LEU A 156 -11.12 -8.94 8.31
N VAL A 157 -11.46 -9.09 7.03
CA VAL A 157 -11.94 -7.99 6.18
C VAL A 157 -13.22 -7.38 6.76
N GLN A 158 -14.18 -8.20 7.21
CA GLN A 158 -15.40 -7.68 7.85
C GLN A 158 -15.12 -6.96 9.17
N SER A 159 -14.19 -7.45 9.98
CA SER A 159 -13.86 -6.84 11.28
C SER A 159 -13.19 -5.48 11.09
N ALA A 160 -12.28 -5.37 10.12
CA ALA A 160 -11.61 -4.12 9.79
C ALA A 160 -12.60 -3.08 9.23
N ALA A 161 -13.46 -3.49 8.29
CA ALA A 161 -14.51 -2.61 7.75
C ALA A 161 -15.45 -2.04 8.82
N ARG A 162 -15.79 -2.82 9.85
CA ARG A 162 -16.64 -2.34 10.98
C ARG A 162 -15.93 -1.36 11.89
N ALA A 163 -14.60 -1.48 12.00
CA ALA A 163 -13.76 -0.64 12.84
C ALA A 163 -13.16 0.55 12.08
N ASP A 164 -13.57 0.78 10.83
CA ASP A 164 -12.99 1.78 9.92
C ASP A 164 -11.46 1.64 9.78
N ALA A 165 -11.00 0.39 9.75
CA ALA A 165 -9.61 0.01 9.67
C ALA A 165 -9.28 -0.57 8.29
N SER A 166 -8.04 -0.38 7.84
CA SER A 166 -7.52 -1.03 6.64
C SER A 166 -6.91 -2.39 6.97
N VAL A 167 -7.00 -3.33 6.03
CA VAL A 167 -6.37 -4.65 6.08
C VAL A 167 -5.44 -4.80 4.89
N VAL A 168 -4.22 -5.24 5.16
CA VAL A 168 -3.23 -5.59 4.14
C VAL A 168 -2.74 -7.01 4.42
N VAL A 169 -2.89 -7.90 3.44
CA VAL A 169 -2.48 -9.30 3.55
C VAL A 169 -1.45 -9.62 2.48
N ARG A 170 -0.29 -10.14 2.86
CA ARG A 170 0.75 -10.56 1.91
C ARG A 170 0.70 -12.07 1.66
N VAL A 171 0.81 -12.44 0.39
CA VAL A 171 0.74 -13.81 -0.11
C VAL A 171 1.93 -14.07 -1.02
N ASP A 172 2.76 -15.03 -0.65
CA ASP A 172 3.80 -15.56 -1.53
C ASP A 172 3.15 -16.50 -2.57
N THR A 173 3.19 -16.06 -3.82
CA THR A 173 2.66 -16.76 -4.99
C THR A 173 3.47 -17.99 -5.39
N SER A 174 4.70 -18.13 -4.88
CA SER A 174 5.50 -19.35 -5.01
C SER A 174 5.12 -20.41 -3.99
N ALA A 175 4.59 -20.00 -2.83
CA ALA A 175 4.19 -20.88 -1.73
C ALA A 175 2.72 -21.33 -1.82
N VAL A 176 1.84 -20.53 -2.44
CA VAL A 176 0.40 -20.81 -2.56
C VAL A 176 0.04 -21.12 -4.02
N ASP A 177 -0.83 -22.11 -4.24
CA ASP A 177 -1.26 -22.47 -5.59
C ASP A 177 -2.16 -21.39 -6.24
N GLU A 178 -2.10 -21.31 -7.57
CA GLU A 178 -2.81 -20.28 -8.35
C GLU A 178 -4.34 -20.30 -8.13
N GLN A 179 -4.93 -21.47 -7.89
CA GLN A 179 -6.37 -21.58 -7.68
C GLN A 179 -6.79 -21.01 -6.32
N THR A 180 -6.01 -21.29 -5.27
CA THR A 180 -6.18 -20.68 -3.95
C THR A 180 -5.98 -19.17 -4.02
N ILE A 181 -4.95 -18.67 -4.72
CA ILE A 181 -4.72 -17.22 -4.91
C ILE A 181 -5.92 -16.54 -5.56
N ARG A 182 -6.45 -17.07 -6.67
CA ARG A 182 -7.64 -16.52 -7.36
C ARG A 182 -8.87 -16.45 -6.44
N THR A 183 -9.01 -17.45 -5.57
CA THR A 183 -10.13 -17.48 -4.62
C THR A 183 -9.93 -16.42 -3.54
N VAL A 184 -8.71 -16.26 -3.01
CA VAL A 184 -8.38 -15.23 -2.01
C VAL A 184 -8.60 -13.83 -2.59
N GLN A 185 -8.15 -13.56 -3.81
CA GLN A 185 -8.29 -12.27 -4.50
C GLN A 185 -9.73 -11.73 -4.48
N SER A 186 -10.73 -12.60 -4.57
CA SER A 186 -12.14 -12.19 -4.57
C SER A 186 -12.64 -11.58 -3.25
N LEU A 187 -11.86 -11.69 -2.17
CA LEU A 187 -12.19 -11.16 -0.85
C LEU A 187 -11.63 -9.75 -0.61
N PHE A 188 -10.79 -9.24 -1.51
CA PHE A 188 -10.08 -7.97 -1.35
C PHE A 188 -10.58 -6.95 -2.36
N ASP A 189 -10.62 -5.70 -1.94
CA ASP A 189 -11.02 -4.56 -2.78
C ASP A 189 -9.93 -4.24 -3.82
N GLU A 190 -8.68 -4.47 -3.43
CA GLU A 190 -7.49 -4.19 -4.23
C GLU A 190 -6.52 -5.36 -4.18
N VAL A 191 -5.86 -5.65 -5.31
CA VAL A 191 -4.80 -6.66 -5.42
C VAL A 191 -3.57 -5.99 -6.03
N CYS A 192 -2.49 -5.91 -5.27
CA CYS A 192 -1.20 -5.41 -5.74
C CYS A 192 -0.25 -6.59 -5.97
N THR A 193 0.55 -6.54 -7.04
CA THR A 193 1.69 -7.45 -7.24
C THR A 193 2.99 -6.64 -7.03
N PRO A 194 4.13 -7.24 -6.63
CA PRO A 194 5.36 -6.48 -6.42
C PRO A 194 5.98 -6.04 -7.75
N ALA A 195 5.45 -6.55 -8.86
CA ALA A 195 5.95 -6.37 -10.21
C ALA A 195 5.85 -4.93 -10.72
N ALA A 196 5.09 -4.03 -10.09
CA ALA A 196 5.03 -2.64 -10.55
C ALA A 196 6.20 -1.77 -10.06
N THR A 197 7.17 -2.27 -9.29
CA THR A 197 8.16 -1.38 -8.64
C THR A 197 9.58 -1.91 -8.56
N ASP A 198 9.77 -3.22 -8.38
CA ASP A 198 11.10 -3.84 -8.45
C ASP A 198 11.38 -4.50 -9.80
N ASP A 199 10.45 -4.39 -10.75
CA ASP A 199 10.66 -4.83 -12.13
C ASP A 199 11.84 -4.04 -12.76
N PRO A 200 12.90 -4.74 -13.21
CA PRO A 200 14.02 -4.09 -13.89
C PRO A 200 13.58 -3.29 -15.11
N ASP A 201 12.49 -3.68 -15.77
CA ASP A 201 11.91 -2.93 -16.88
C ASP A 201 11.23 -1.66 -16.38
N PHE A 202 10.56 -1.68 -15.23
CA PHE A 202 9.98 -0.51 -14.57
C PHE A 202 11.05 0.48 -14.10
N ARG A 203 12.12 0.01 -13.45
CA ARG A 203 13.28 0.85 -13.11
C ARG A 203 13.97 1.42 -14.35
N THR A 204 14.16 0.60 -15.39
CA THR A 204 14.69 1.06 -16.68
C THR A 204 13.77 2.10 -17.32
N LEU A 205 12.46 1.97 -17.12
CA LEU A 205 11.48 2.93 -17.55
C LEU A 205 11.55 4.24 -16.76
N LEU A 206 11.71 4.20 -15.44
CA LEU A 206 11.86 5.42 -14.62
C LEU A 206 13.26 6.03 -14.65
N SER A 207 14.27 5.35 -15.18
CA SER A 207 15.64 5.91 -15.34
C SER A 207 15.69 7.20 -16.18
N ASN A 208 14.72 7.42 -17.07
CA ASN A 208 14.70 8.60 -17.94
C ASN A 208 14.06 9.80 -17.25
N ARG A 209 14.81 10.90 -17.14
CA ARG A 209 14.38 12.15 -16.48
C ARG A 209 13.07 12.72 -17.02
N ARG A 210 12.82 12.66 -18.34
CA ARG A 210 11.59 13.19 -18.94
C ARG A 210 10.35 12.38 -18.57
N ARG A 211 10.48 11.05 -18.45
CA ARG A 211 9.39 10.17 -17.98
C ARG A 211 9.06 10.45 -16.51
N ARG A 212 10.07 10.60 -15.66
CA ARG A 212 9.88 11.02 -14.25
C ARG A 212 9.21 12.38 -14.14
N PHE A 213 9.64 13.34 -14.96
CA PHE A 213 9.05 14.68 -14.98
C PHE A 213 7.54 14.65 -15.28
N VAL A 214 7.12 13.89 -16.29
CA VAL A 214 5.70 13.73 -16.64
C VAL A 214 4.92 13.17 -15.44
N LEU A 215 5.41 12.10 -14.82
CA LEU A 215 4.73 11.46 -13.69
C LEU A 215 4.64 12.39 -12.47
N ARG A 216 5.73 13.06 -12.09
CA ARG A 216 5.72 14.06 -11.00
C ARG A 216 4.73 15.19 -11.25
N THR A 217 4.64 15.67 -12.50
CA THR A 217 3.74 16.76 -12.86
C THR A 217 2.27 16.33 -12.77
N LEU A 218 1.97 15.07 -13.09
CA LEU A 218 0.62 14.52 -13.01
C LEU A 218 0.24 14.06 -11.59
N LEU A 219 1.23 13.74 -10.74
CA LEU A 219 1.01 13.38 -9.33
C LEU A 219 0.71 14.59 -8.44
N ASP A 220 0.95 15.81 -8.91
CA ASP A 220 0.51 17.00 -8.22
C ASP A 220 -1.02 16.96 -8.09
N ALA A 221 -1.50 16.80 -6.84
CA ALA A 221 -2.90 16.54 -6.48
C ALA A 221 -3.89 17.59 -7.00
N SER A 222 -3.40 18.72 -7.52
CA SER A 222 -4.18 19.75 -8.18
C SER A 222 -4.57 19.45 -9.63
N VAL A 223 -4.07 18.36 -10.23
CA VAL A 223 -4.15 18.12 -11.67
C VAL A 223 -4.64 16.70 -12.00
N SER A 224 -5.90 16.55 -12.40
CA SER A 224 -6.47 15.26 -12.82
C SER A 224 -6.12 14.85 -14.26
N CYS A 225 -5.73 15.82 -15.10
CA CYS A 225 -5.43 15.64 -16.52
C CYS A 225 -4.65 16.86 -17.05
N LEU A 226 -3.71 16.67 -17.98
CA LEU A 226 -2.98 17.75 -18.65
C LEU A 226 -2.96 17.59 -20.16
N GLU A 227 -3.06 18.72 -20.85
CA GLU A 227 -2.74 18.82 -22.26
C GLU A 227 -1.25 18.54 -22.51
N LEU A 228 -0.95 17.82 -23.58
CA LEU A 228 0.40 17.45 -23.98
C LEU A 228 1.26 18.70 -24.28
N GLU A 229 0.67 19.73 -24.86
CA GLU A 229 1.31 21.03 -25.09
C GLU A 229 1.72 21.68 -23.77
N ARG A 230 0.89 21.58 -22.73
CA ARG A 230 1.21 22.09 -21.39
C ARG A 230 2.34 21.29 -20.75
N LEU A 231 2.34 19.96 -20.85
CA LEU A 231 3.44 19.12 -20.38
C LEU A 231 4.76 19.44 -21.09
N ALA A 232 4.74 19.64 -22.41
CA ALA A 232 5.90 20.09 -23.17
C ALA A 232 6.39 21.46 -22.70
N THR A 233 5.44 22.36 -22.39
CA THR A 233 5.71 23.70 -21.86
C THR A 233 6.35 23.66 -20.47
N LEU A 234 5.97 22.72 -19.63
CA LEU A 234 6.58 22.56 -18.31
C LEU A 234 7.95 21.89 -18.45
N LEU A 235 8.09 20.92 -19.35
CA LEU A 235 9.33 20.18 -19.54
C LEU A 235 10.46 21.06 -20.10
N ALA A 236 10.21 21.87 -21.13
CA ALA A 236 11.31 22.68 -21.69
C ALA A 236 11.79 23.78 -20.74
N ARG A 237 10.89 24.33 -19.89
CA ARG A 237 11.27 25.21 -18.76
C ARG A 237 12.06 24.50 -17.68
N HIS A 238 11.80 23.21 -17.47
CA HIS A 238 12.56 22.42 -16.51
C HIS A 238 13.96 22.07 -17.03
N GLU A 239 14.11 21.89 -18.34
CA GLU A 239 15.41 21.55 -18.97
C GLU A 239 16.27 22.78 -19.30
N HIS A 240 15.64 23.95 -19.47
CA HIS A 240 16.31 25.18 -19.91
C HIS A 240 15.77 26.41 -19.17
N ASP A 241 16.68 27.28 -18.69
CA ASP A 241 16.32 28.52 -17.99
C ASP A 241 15.55 29.53 -18.89
N ASP A 242 15.85 29.57 -20.20
CA ASP A 242 15.19 30.42 -21.19
C ASP A 242 14.92 29.63 -22.50
N PRO A 243 13.84 28.83 -22.54
CA PRO A 243 13.57 27.92 -23.65
C PRO A 243 13.08 28.64 -24.92
N SER A 244 13.72 28.32 -26.05
CA SER A 244 13.35 28.80 -27.38
C SER A 244 12.21 27.98 -28.02
N GLY A 245 11.66 28.49 -29.13
CA GLY A 245 10.69 27.76 -29.98
C GLY A 245 11.12 26.34 -30.34
N ASP A 246 12.41 26.15 -30.63
CA ASP A 246 12.97 24.85 -30.99
C ASP A 246 13.09 23.91 -29.79
N ASP A 247 13.31 24.45 -28.58
CA ASP A 247 13.31 23.66 -27.33
C ASP A 247 11.91 23.13 -27.03
N TRP A 248 10.88 23.99 -27.19
CA TRP A 248 9.48 23.60 -27.08
C TRP A 248 9.11 22.49 -28.04
N ASN A 249 9.42 22.66 -29.33
CA ASN A 249 9.07 21.69 -30.36
C ASN A 249 9.79 20.35 -30.15
N ARG A 250 11.04 20.37 -29.67
CA ARG A 250 11.78 19.17 -29.27
C ARG A 250 11.16 18.48 -28.07
N ALA A 251 10.78 19.22 -27.02
CA ALA A 251 10.11 18.67 -25.86
C ALA A 251 8.77 18.02 -26.25
N TYR A 252 7.96 18.73 -27.03
CA TYR A 252 6.67 18.24 -27.53
C TYR A 252 6.82 16.95 -28.33
N THR A 253 7.69 16.95 -29.34
CA THR A 253 7.91 15.76 -30.19
C THR A 253 8.37 14.58 -29.35
N ALA A 254 9.28 14.77 -28.39
CA ALA A 254 9.78 13.69 -27.53
C ALA A 254 8.69 13.13 -26.61
N LEU A 255 7.85 14.00 -26.03
CA LEU A 255 6.72 13.56 -25.21
C LEU A 255 5.71 12.78 -26.04
N ALA A 256 5.28 13.34 -27.18
CA ALA A 256 4.24 12.78 -28.06
C ALA A 256 4.63 11.41 -28.65
N SER A 257 5.89 11.27 -29.09
CA SER A 257 6.32 10.12 -29.89
C SER A 257 7.05 9.03 -29.10
N ILE A 258 7.61 9.35 -27.93
CA ILE A 258 8.48 8.42 -27.17
C ILE A 258 8.00 8.28 -25.72
N HIS A 259 7.97 9.37 -24.96
CA HIS A 259 7.87 9.26 -23.51
C HIS A 259 6.45 8.94 -23.03
N VAL A 260 5.44 9.66 -23.52
CA VAL A 260 4.04 9.41 -23.15
C VAL A 260 3.57 8.05 -23.67
N PRO A 261 3.82 7.65 -24.93
CA PRO A 261 3.47 6.31 -25.40
C PRO A 261 4.08 5.18 -24.57
N ARG A 262 5.37 5.28 -24.19
CA ARG A 262 6.01 4.25 -23.34
C ARG A 262 5.43 4.18 -21.94
N LEU A 263 5.05 5.32 -21.36
CA LEU A 263 4.36 5.34 -20.07
C LEU A 263 2.96 4.72 -20.17
N ALA A 264 2.28 4.92 -21.31
CA ALA A 264 0.97 4.33 -21.56
C ALA A 264 1.04 2.81 -21.81
N GLU A 265 2.05 2.34 -22.53
CA GLU A 265 2.33 0.90 -22.69
C GLU A 265 2.56 0.20 -21.36
N ALA A 266 3.16 0.90 -20.39
CA ALA A 266 3.36 0.42 -19.02
C ALA A 266 2.14 0.64 -18.10
N ASN A 267 1.00 1.08 -18.64
CA ASN A 267 -0.22 1.40 -17.89
C ASN A 267 -0.02 2.40 -16.73
N LEU A 268 0.93 3.34 -16.86
CA LEU A 268 1.15 4.42 -15.89
C LEU A 268 0.38 5.71 -16.23
N VAL A 269 0.10 5.92 -17.52
CA VAL A 269 -0.69 7.05 -17.98
C VAL A 269 -1.67 6.60 -19.06
N ALA A 270 -2.80 7.27 -19.17
CA ALA A 270 -3.67 7.19 -20.32
C ALA A 270 -3.38 8.41 -21.20
N PHE A 271 -3.14 8.17 -22.49
CA PHE A 271 -2.93 9.23 -23.47
C PHE A 271 -4.08 9.23 -24.48
N ASP A 272 -4.90 10.28 -24.43
CA ASP A 272 -5.89 10.58 -25.44
C ASP A 272 -5.23 11.31 -26.61
N ARG A 273 -5.24 10.68 -27.80
CA ARG A 273 -4.65 11.27 -29.00
C ARG A 273 -5.60 12.22 -29.72
N GLU A 274 -6.90 12.13 -29.49
CA GLU A 274 -7.87 13.03 -30.10
C GLU A 274 -7.87 14.37 -29.38
N ASP A 275 -7.87 14.33 -28.05
CA ASP A 275 -7.85 15.53 -27.20
C ASP A 275 -6.43 15.96 -26.80
N GLU A 276 -5.40 15.21 -27.20
CA GLU A 276 -3.99 15.42 -26.84
C GLU A 276 -3.78 15.59 -25.32
N THR A 277 -4.48 14.77 -24.52
CA THR A 277 -4.43 14.85 -23.06
C THR A 277 -3.81 13.62 -22.42
N VAL A 278 -3.09 13.85 -21.33
CA VAL A 278 -2.40 12.81 -20.55
C VAL A 278 -2.92 12.86 -19.12
N ARG A 279 -3.32 11.71 -18.59
CA ARG A 279 -3.73 11.56 -17.21
C ARG A 279 -3.12 10.30 -16.61
N LEU A 280 -3.03 10.26 -15.29
CA LEU A 280 -2.73 9.04 -14.56
C LEU A 280 -3.82 7.99 -14.80
N THR A 281 -3.42 6.73 -14.90
CA THR A 281 -4.31 5.58 -14.87
C THR A 281 -4.63 5.17 -13.44
N GLU A 282 -5.80 4.57 -13.25
CA GLU A 282 -6.10 3.78 -12.06
C GLU A 282 -5.64 2.35 -12.41
N GLY A 283 -4.46 1.95 -11.93
CA GLY A 283 -3.85 0.65 -12.25
C GLY A 283 -3.26 -0.01 -11.01
N ASP A 284 -2.52 -1.12 -11.18
CA ASP A 284 -1.88 -1.89 -10.09
C ASP A 284 -0.73 -1.13 -9.38
N TRP A 285 -0.67 0.20 -9.53
CA TRP A 285 0.30 1.11 -8.92
C TRP A 285 -0.45 2.22 -8.18
N SER A 286 0.01 2.62 -6.99
CA SER A 286 -0.59 3.74 -6.25
C SER A 286 0.18 5.05 -6.46
N ALA A 287 -0.54 6.17 -6.46
CA ALA A 287 0.04 7.51 -6.60
C ALA A 287 1.08 7.81 -5.51
N GLU A 288 0.77 7.45 -4.26
CA GLU A 288 1.67 7.58 -3.11
C GLU A 288 2.96 6.75 -3.28
N ARG A 289 2.86 5.56 -3.90
CA ARG A 289 4.02 4.70 -4.16
C ARG A 289 4.88 5.21 -5.32
N LEU A 290 4.26 5.74 -6.37
CA LEU A 290 4.96 6.33 -7.49
C LEU A 290 5.72 7.59 -7.07
N ASP A 291 5.12 8.43 -6.23
CA ASP A 291 5.76 9.64 -5.67
C ASP A 291 7.02 9.28 -4.86
N ARG A 292 6.94 8.24 -4.04
CA ARG A 292 8.09 7.74 -3.27
C ARG A 292 9.24 7.28 -4.15
N LEU A 293 8.98 6.47 -5.19
CA LEU A 293 10.01 6.01 -6.13
C LEU A 293 10.68 7.14 -6.89
N LEU A 294 9.89 8.16 -7.22
CA LEU A 294 10.41 9.34 -7.89
C LEU A 294 11.29 10.16 -6.93
N THR A 295 11.11 10.05 -5.62
CA THR A 295 11.86 10.80 -4.59
C THR A 295 13.13 10.07 -4.12
N ASP A 296 13.08 8.76 -3.86
CA ASP A 296 14.16 8.03 -3.18
C ASP A 296 15.35 7.62 -4.07
N GLU A 297 15.16 7.36 -5.37
CA GLU A 297 16.19 6.63 -6.15
C GLU A 297 17.07 7.47 -7.08
N TYR A 298 16.70 8.73 -7.35
CA TYR A 298 17.33 9.48 -8.46
C TYR A 298 17.40 10.99 -8.25
N GLU A 299 17.41 11.46 -7.01
CA GLU A 299 17.89 12.79 -6.64
C GLU A 299 19.41 12.72 -6.37
N ASP A 300 20.18 12.84 -7.45
CA ASP A 300 21.60 13.24 -7.43
C ASP A 300 21.70 14.67 -7.99
#